data_AF-A0A836EQ67-F1
#
_entry.id   AF-A0A836EQ67-F1
#
_cell.length_a   1.000
_cell.length_b   1.000
_cell.length_c   1.000
_cell.angle_alpha   90.00
_cell.angle_beta   90.00
_cell.angle_gamma   90.00
#
_symmetry.space_group_name_H-M   'P 1'
#
loop_
_entity.id
_entity.type
_entity.pdbx_description
1 polymer ?
#
loop_
_entity_poly.entity_id
_entity_poly.type
_entity_poly.pdbx_seq_one_letter_code
_entity_poly.pdbx_strand_id
1 'polypeptide(L)'
;MQLTKLNQALRQKCPELVNRKGSYPFHYDNARPHTAIITQQKLVQLGWDVLPHPPYSPDLASSDYHLFQSLQNSLNGKSFADQTAVKTYLDRFFASKPQTFYDVTA
;
A
#
# COMPACT_ATOMS: atom_id res chain seq x y z
N MET A 1 -5.88 -5.84 13.63
CA MET A 1 -5.66 -4.54 12.93
C MET A 1 -5.09 -4.79 11.53
N GLN A 2 -5.24 -3.86 10.59
CA GLN A 2 -4.79 -4.02 9.20
C GLN A 2 -3.26 -4.22 9.08
N LEU A 3 -2.46 -3.47 9.86
CA LEU A 3 -0.99 -3.60 9.88
C LEU A 3 -0.51 -5.01 10.25
N THR A 4 -1.21 -5.69 11.17
CA THR A 4 -0.88 -7.08 11.52
C THR A 4 -1.09 -8.04 10.33
N LYS A 5 -2.19 -7.86 9.60
CA LYS A 5 -2.51 -8.68 8.41
C LYS A 5 -1.50 -8.41 7.29
N LEU A 6 -1.12 -7.14 7.10
CA LEU A 6 -0.10 -6.74 6.15
C LEU A 6 1.25 -7.38 6.48
N ASN A 7 1.70 -7.29 7.74
CA ASN A 7 2.96 -7.91 8.15
C ASN A 7 2.94 -9.44 7.96
N GLN A 8 1.83 -10.11 8.27
CA GLN A 8 1.69 -11.55 8.01
C GLN A 8 1.79 -11.87 6.51
N ALA A 9 1.13 -11.09 5.66
CA ALA A 9 1.21 -11.28 4.21
C ALA A 9 2.62 -11.04 3.66
N LEU A 10 3.33 -10.02 4.16
CA LEU A 10 4.72 -9.74 3.78
C LEU A 10 5.64 -10.90 4.17
N ARG A 11 5.49 -11.46 5.37
CA ARG A 11 6.26 -12.64 5.81
C ARG A 11 6.04 -13.87 4.94
N GLN A 12 4.84 -14.03 4.38
CA GLN A 12 4.50 -15.16 3.51
C GLN A 12 4.96 -14.95 2.08
N LYS A 13 4.77 -13.75 1.53
CA LYS A 13 5.00 -13.46 0.10
C LYS A 13 6.41 -12.96 -0.20
N CYS A 14 7.03 -12.25 0.73
CA CYS A 14 8.34 -11.61 0.56
C CYS A 14 9.17 -11.74 1.85
N PRO A 15 9.53 -12.97 2.28
CA PRO A 15 10.24 -13.21 3.53
C PRO A 15 11.60 -12.50 3.58
N GLU A 16 12.24 -12.30 2.43
CA GLU A 16 13.50 -11.56 2.29
C GLU A 16 13.40 -10.10 2.72
N LEU A 17 12.26 -9.42 2.49
CA LEU A 17 12.04 -8.04 2.93
C LEU A 17 11.92 -7.94 4.45
N VAL A 18 11.36 -8.96 5.10
CA VAL A 18 11.18 -8.99 6.57
C VAL A 18 12.45 -9.44 7.29
N ASN A 19 13.25 -10.30 6.66
CA ASN A 19 14.48 -10.84 7.24
C ASN A 19 15.73 -9.97 6.96
N ARG A 20 15.62 -8.94 6.11
CA ARG A 20 16.71 -8.00 5.84
C ARG A 20 17.07 -7.27 7.14
N LYS A 21 18.34 -7.34 7.55
CA LYS A 21 18.86 -6.54 8.67
C LYS A 21 18.80 -5.07 8.27
N GLY A 22 17.75 -4.38 8.71
CA GLY A 22 17.51 -2.97 8.45
C GLY A 22 16.04 -2.65 8.66
N SER A 23 15.74 -1.45 9.14
CA SER A 23 14.36 -1.02 9.26
C SER A 23 13.73 -0.85 7.88
N TYR A 24 12.49 -1.29 7.72
CA TYR A 24 11.77 -1.18 6.47
C TYR A 24 11.21 0.26 6.35
N PRO A 25 11.60 1.03 5.33
CA PRO A 25 11.08 2.37 5.14
C PRO A 25 9.64 2.27 4.61
N PHE A 26 8.67 2.57 5.47
CA PHE A 26 7.24 2.58 5.20
C PHE A 26 6.75 4.01 4.96
N HIS A 27 6.11 4.25 3.81
CA HIS A 27 5.54 5.55 3.44
C HIS A 27 4.01 5.48 3.45
N TYR A 28 3.36 6.49 4.01
CA TYR A 28 1.91 6.69 3.97
C TYR A 28 1.59 8.18 4.18
N ASP A 29 0.35 8.58 3.91
CA ASP A 29 -0.10 9.97 3.99
C ASP A 29 -0.44 10.41 5.43
N ASN A 30 -0.65 11.72 5.62
CA ASN A 30 -0.91 12.27 6.95
C ASN A 30 -2.37 12.13 7.43
N ALA A 31 -3.17 11.19 6.89
CA ALA A 31 -4.56 11.04 7.32
C ALA A 31 -4.65 10.70 8.82
N ARG A 32 -5.72 11.15 9.47
CA ARG A 32 -5.90 11.05 10.94
C ARG A 32 -5.72 9.62 11.51
N PRO A 33 -6.20 8.55 10.86
CA PRO A 33 -5.96 7.18 11.36
C PRO A 33 -4.49 6.77 11.31
N HIS A 34 -3.71 7.36 10.41
CA HIS A 34 -2.30 7.04 10.20
C HIS A 34 -1.35 7.79 11.14
N THR A 35 -1.75 8.98 11.58
CA THR A 35 -1.04 9.78 12.60
C THR A 35 -1.45 9.43 14.04
N ALA A 36 -2.48 8.59 14.21
CA ALA A 36 -2.92 8.15 15.54
C ALA A 36 -1.80 7.40 16.30
N ILE A 37 -1.70 7.66 17.61
CA ILE A 37 -0.69 7.06 18.50
C ILE A 37 -0.69 5.53 18.42
N ILE A 38 -1.88 4.91 18.39
CA ILE A 38 -2.02 3.45 18.32
C ILE A 38 -1.36 2.89 17.05
N THR A 39 -1.49 3.60 15.92
CA THR A 39 -0.89 3.20 14.64
C THR A 39 0.64 3.34 14.70
N GLN A 40 1.15 4.46 15.21
CA GLN A 40 2.59 4.69 15.37
C GLN A 40 3.24 3.65 16.29
N GLN A 41 2.63 3.40 17.45
CA GLN A 41 3.10 2.35 18.38
C GLN A 41 3.15 0.98 17.71
N LYS A 42 2.16 0.68 16.85
CA LYS A 42 2.15 -0.60 16.14
C LYS A 42 3.27 -0.71 15.12
N LEU A 43 3.61 0.37 14.42
CA LEU A 43 4.72 0.40 13.45
C LEU A 43 6.06 0.19 14.15
N VAL A 44 6.28 0.82 15.31
CA VAL A 44 7.47 0.60 16.15
C VAL A 44 7.58 -0.86 16.60
N GLN A 45 6.47 -1.48 17.04
CA GLN A 45 6.45 -2.91 17.42
C GLN A 45 6.80 -3.84 16.25
N LEU A 46 6.52 -3.42 15.01
CA LEU A 46 6.84 -4.18 13.80
C LEU A 46 8.26 -3.89 13.30
N GLY A 47 8.96 -2.91 13.87
CA GLY A 47 10.30 -2.49 13.45
C GLY A 47 10.31 -1.81 12.09
N TRP A 48 9.26 -1.04 11.76
CA TRP A 48 9.16 -0.29 10.51
C TRP A 48 9.45 1.19 10.75
N ASP A 49 10.34 1.76 9.93
CA ASP A 49 10.66 3.19 9.94
C ASP A 49 9.65 3.92 9.06
N VAL A 50 9.03 4.97 9.57
CA VAL A 50 8.09 5.77 8.79
C VAL A 50 8.85 6.88 8.08
N LEU A 51 8.74 6.94 6.75
CA LEU A 51 9.31 8.07 6.02
C LEU A 51 8.50 9.34 6.31
N PRO A 52 9.16 10.51 6.46
CA PRO A 52 8.46 11.76 6.63
C PRO A 52 7.62 12.08 5.38
N HIS A 53 6.35 12.42 5.59
CA HIS A 53 5.45 12.87 4.55
C HIS A 53 5.07 14.33 4.81
N PRO A 54 5.29 15.27 3.87
CA PRO A 54 4.89 16.65 4.06
C PRO A 54 3.35 16.81 4.04
N PRO A 55 2.80 17.82 4.73
CA PRO A 55 1.36 18.09 4.70
C PRO A 55 0.85 18.36 3.27
N TYR A 56 -0.34 17.85 2.95
CA TYR A 56 -1.08 18.13 1.70
C TYR A 56 -0.30 17.88 0.40
N SER A 57 0.53 16.83 0.36
CA SER A 57 1.35 16.48 -0.81
C SER A 57 0.97 15.13 -1.42
N PRO A 58 -0.26 14.99 -1.98
CA PRO A 58 -0.73 13.74 -2.56
C PRO A 58 0.10 13.29 -3.77
N ASP A 59 0.75 14.23 -4.46
CA ASP A 59 1.70 13.99 -5.54
C ASP A 59 2.96 13.21 -5.09
N LEU A 60 3.30 13.28 -3.80
CA LEU A 60 4.43 12.54 -3.22
C LEU A 60 4.05 11.14 -2.74
N ALA A 61 2.76 10.83 -2.67
CA ALA A 61 2.30 9.47 -2.40
C ALA A 61 2.25 8.68 -3.71
N SER A 62 3.23 7.80 -3.92
CA SER A 62 3.29 6.93 -5.10
C SER A 62 2.02 6.08 -5.28
N SER A 63 1.31 5.76 -4.20
CA SER A 63 -0.01 5.12 -4.26
C SER A 63 -1.05 5.98 -4.95
N ASP A 64 -1.08 7.28 -4.64
CA ASP A 64 -2.14 8.20 -5.05
C ASP A 64 -1.92 8.67 -6.48
N TYR A 65 -0.66 8.94 -6.85
CA TYR A 65 -0.31 9.37 -8.20
C TYR A 65 -0.36 8.23 -9.22
N HIS A 66 0.22 7.06 -8.92
CA HIS A 66 0.41 6.01 -9.93
C HIS A 66 -0.60 4.87 -9.80
N LEU A 67 -0.67 4.24 -8.63
CA LEU A 67 -1.48 3.04 -8.41
C LEU A 67 -2.97 3.33 -8.55
N PHE A 68 -3.47 4.32 -7.79
CA PHE A 68 -4.89 4.66 -7.78
C PHE A 68 -5.33 5.35 -9.07
N GLN A 69 -4.48 6.14 -9.70
CA GLN A 69 -4.78 6.71 -11.02
C GLN A 69 -4.92 5.62 -12.10
N SER A 70 -3.99 4.65 -12.14
CA SER A 70 -4.09 3.52 -13.08
C SER A 70 -5.36 2.69 -12.82
N LEU A 71 -5.68 2.45 -11.55
CA LEU A 71 -6.87 1.72 -11.16
C LEU A 71 -8.15 2.48 -11.55
N GLN A 72 -8.21 3.78 -11.30
CA GLN A 72 -9.34 4.64 -11.68
C GLN A 72 -9.60 4.58 -13.19
N ASN A 73 -8.54 4.71 -14.00
CA ASN A 73 -8.63 4.58 -15.45
C ASN A 73 -9.16 3.21 -15.87
N SER A 74 -8.75 2.15 -15.18
CA SER A 74 -9.22 0.79 -15.47
C SER A 74 -10.68 0.56 -15.08
N LEU A 75 -11.15 1.23 -14.03
CA LEU A 75 -12.51 1.14 -13.51
C LEU A 75 -13.49 2.04 -14.27
N ASN A 76 -13.00 3.02 -15.02
CA ASN A 76 -13.83 3.98 -15.71
C ASN A 76 -14.87 3.29 -16.63
N GLY A 77 -16.14 3.66 -16.50
CA GLY A 77 -17.25 3.08 -17.25
C GLY A 77 -17.65 1.64 -16.87
N LYS A 78 -17.08 1.06 -15.80
CA LYS A 78 -17.47 -0.28 -15.33
C LYS A 78 -18.52 -0.21 -14.23
N SER A 79 -19.52 -1.09 -14.32
CA SER A 79 -20.49 -1.37 -13.27
C SER A 79 -20.32 -2.81 -12.80
N PHE A 80 -20.51 -3.04 -11.50
CA PHE A 80 -20.38 -4.35 -10.87
C PHE A 80 -21.68 -4.68 -10.13
N ALA A 81 -22.12 -5.94 -10.24
CA ALA A 81 -23.36 -6.40 -9.62
C ALA A 81 -23.26 -6.51 -8.09
N ASP A 82 -22.06 -6.85 -7.58
CA ASP A 82 -21.82 -7.05 -6.15
C ASP A 82 -20.35 -6.82 -5.77
N GLN A 83 -20.06 -6.88 -4.47
CA GLN A 83 -18.72 -6.70 -3.92
C GLN A 83 -17.76 -7.83 -4.32
N THR A 84 -18.25 -9.04 -4.58
CA THR A 84 -17.43 -10.19 -5.00
C THR A 84 -16.90 -9.97 -6.42
N ALA A 85 -17.72 -9.42 -7.31
CA ALA A 85 -17.32 -9.02 -8.65
C ALA A 85 -16.23 -7.93 -8.60
N VAL A 86 -16.36 -6.95 -7.70
CA VAL A 86 -15.33 -5.92 -7.48
C VAL A 86 -14.01 -6.55 -7.01
N LYS A 87 -14.05 -7.42 -5.99
CA LYS A 87 -12.83 -8.10 -5.47
C LYS A 87 -12.14 -8.91 -6.56
N THR A 88 -12.90 -9.71 -7.30
CA THR A 88 -12.38 -10.53 -8.40
C THR A 88 -11.74 -9.68 -9.49
N TYR A 89 -12.34 -8.52 -9.80
CA TYR A 89 -11.76 -7.58 -10.75
C TYR A 89 -10.42 -7.00 -10.26
N LEU A 90 -10.37 -6.57 -8.99
CA LEU A 90 -9.15 -6.04 -8.38
C LEU A 90 -8.03 -7.08 -8.36
N ASP A 91 -8.34 -8.32 -7.98
CA ASP A 91 -7.36 -9.43 -7.98
C ASP A 91 -6.77 -9.64 -9.37
N ARG A 92 -7.61 -9.63 -10.42
CA ARG A 92 -7.16 -9.74 -11.81
C ARG A 92 -6.35 -8.53 -12.25
N PHE A 93 -6.78 -7.32 -11.89
CA PHE A 93 -6.08 -6.08 -12.23
C PHE A 93 -4.65 -6.12 -11.69
N PHE A 94 -4.46 -6.37 -10.40
CA PHE A 94 -3.13 -6.41 -9.79
C PHE A 94 -2.27 -7.58 -10.27
N ALA A 95 -2.88 -8.75 -10.53
CA ALA A 95 -2.17 -9.91 -11.10
C ALA A 95 -1.71 -9.68 -12.55
N SER A 96 -2.40 -8.81 -13.31
CA SER A 96 -2.04 -8.48 -14.69
C SER A 96 -0.87 -7.49 -14.82
N LYS A 97 -0.45 -6.84 -13.72
CA LYS A 97 0.62 -5.83 -13.77
C LYS A 97 1.99 -6.48 -13.74
N PRO A 98 2.93 -6.06 -14.61
CA PRO A 98 4.31 -6.50 -14.53
C PRO A 98 4.96 -5.98 -13.24
N GLN A 99 6.06 -6.58 -12.80
CA GLN A 99 6.78 -6.11 -11.61
C GLN A 99 7.22 -4.65 -11.73
N THR A 100 7.64 -4.23 -12.94
CA THR A 100 8.03 -2.85 -13.26
C THR A 100 6.92 -1.82 -13.07
N PHE A 101 5.67 -2.24 -12.98
CA PHE A 101 4.56 -1.35 -12.65
C PHE A 101 4.66 -0.83 -11.21
N TYR A 102 5.25 -1.59 -10.28
CA TYR A 102 5.40 -1.21 -8.89
C TYR A 102 6.72 -0.52 -8.59
N ASP A 103 7.60 -0.41 -9.60
CA ASP A 103 8.84 0.33 -9.47
C ASP A 103 8.50 1.82 -9.44
N VAL A 104 9.00 2.51 -8.41
CA VAL A 104 8.93 3.97 -8.35
C VAL A 104 10.04 4.49 -9.26
N THR A 105 9.77 4.67 -10.56
CA THR A 105 10.65 5.47 -11.42
C THR A 105 10.59 6.92 -10.94
N ALA A 106 11.67 7.36 -10.30
CA ALA A 106 12.02 8.77 -10.22
C ALA A 106 12.40 9.31 -11.60
#